data_AF-A0A7J5Y6R9-F1
#
_entry.id   AF-A0A7J5Y6R9-F1
#
_cell.length_a   1.000
_cell.length_b   1.000
_cell.length_c   1.000
_cell.angle_alpha   90.00
_cell.angle_beta   90.00
_cell.angle_gamma   90.00
#
_symmetry.space_group_name_H-M   'P 1'
#
loop_
_entity.id
_entity.type
_entity.pdbx_description
1 polymer ?
#
loop_
_entity_poly.entity_id
_entity_poly.type
_entity_poly.pdbx_seq_one_letter_code
_entity_poly.pdbx_strand_id
1 'polypeptide(L)'
;MVLLAHELGLGYAALKKISKVLGIPALHLKTYQRHDKRVTEIERGLESLDRTREQVRQAYADVDPDVAELLREDADAVINISVSFDGTWQKRGFTSHYGIGVCIDILTGLVIDYEILSSYCHACALKGNAKQEQKITEEEYDSWRQTHIDCARNFAGSSKAMEQESAKRMWARSVNLHQVQYTEMLSDGDSAAFREVVALNPYPGHEVVKLECINHAHKRMGTALRKLSSQGKLGGKGVGKLTAKKCKTLQNYYRGAILNNQEQADVMRNLR
;
A
#
# COMPACT_ATOMS: atom_id res chain seq x y z
N MET A 1 30.09 -6.35 -5.23
CA MET A 1 30.03 -4.86 -5.20
C MET A 1 28.63 -4.35 -5.50
N VAL A 2 28.04 -4.60 -6.67
CA VAL A 2 26.66 -4.15 -6.96
C VAL A 2 25.63 -4.84 -6.06
N LEU A 3 25.70 -6.18 -5.91
CA LEU A 3 24.86 -6.92 -4.96
C LEU A 3 24.99 -6.37 -3.53
N LEU A 4 26.22 -6.21 -3.03
CA LEU A 4 26.47 -5.59 -1.72
C LEU A 4 25.82 -4.20 -1.57
N ALA A 5 25.90 -3.36 -2.61
CA ALA A 5 25.26 -2.06 -2.57
C ALA A 5 23.72 -2.17 -2.58
N HIS A 6 23.16 -3.11 -3.34
CA HIS A 6 21.73 -3.40 -3.38
C HIS A 6 21.21 -3.82 -1.99
N GLU A 7 21.85 -4.81 -1.37
CA GLU A 7 21.52 -5.35 -0.03
C GLU A 7 21.61 -4.29 1.09
N LEU A 8 22.50 -3.31 0.93
CA LEU A 8 22.66 -2.21 1.87
C LEU A 8 21.76 -1.00 1.55
N GLY A 9 20.90 -1.08 0.53
CA GLY A 9 20.07 0.03 0.06
C GLY A 9 20.87 1.21 -0.49
N LEU A 10 22.09 0.96 -0.97
CA LEU A 10 23.04 1.93 -1.46
C LEU A 10 23.00 2.04 -2.99
N GLY A 11 22.74 3.23 -3.50
CA GLY A 11 22.82 3.49 -4.94
C GLY A 11 24.25 3.65 -5.47
N TYR A 12 24.37 3.80 -6.79
CA TYR A 12 25.64 4.00 -7.51
C TYR A 12 26.60 5.03 -6.87
N ALA A 13 26.08 6.15 -6.39
CA ALA A 13 26.89 7.20 -5.77
C ALA A 13 27.58 6.73 -4.48
N ALA A 14 26.88 5.94 -3.67
CA ALA A 14 27.43 5.34 -2.46
C ALA A 14 28.44 4.24 -2.81
N LEU A 15 28.16 3.40 -3.81
CA LEU A 15 29.12 2.41 -4.30
C LEU A 15 30.42 3.06 -4.80
N LYS A 16 30.32 4.20 -5.50
CA LYS A 16 31.48 4.98 -5.96
C LYS A 16 32.31 5.50 -4.77
N LYS A 17 31.67 5.94 -3.69
CA LYS A 17 32.34 6.35 -2.45
C LYS A 17 33.04 5.16 -1.78
N ILE A 18 32.37 4.02 -1.65
CA ILE A 18 32.95 2.79 -1.09
C ILE A 18 34.18 2.36 -1.89
N SER A 19 34.07 2.35 -3.22
CA SER A 19 35.18 2.01 -4.10
C SER A 19 36.40 2.91 -3.85
N LYS A 20 36.16 4.22 -3.68
CA LYS A 20 37.21 5.19 -3.34
C LYS A 20 37.85 4.91 -1.98
N VAL A 21 37.06 4.60 -0.95
CA VAL A 21 37.56 4.28 0.40
C VAL A 21 38.41 3.01 0.39
N LEU A 22 37.98 2.00 -0.37
CA LEU A 22 38.68 0.72 -0.50
C LEU A 22 39.87 0.76 -1.47
N GLY A 23 40.14 1.90 -2.12
CA GLY A 23 41.24 2.03 -3.08
C GLY A 23 41.05 1.23 -4.37
N ILE A 24 39.82 0.87 -4.74
CA ILE A 24 39.50 0.11 -5.95
C ILE A 24 38.83 0.98 -7.02
N PRO A 25 39.02 0.68 -8.32
CA PRO A 25 38.33 1.38 -9.39
C PRO A 25 36.81 1.27 -9.25
N ALA A 26 36.13 2.40 -9.32
CA ALA A 26 34.67 2.43 -9.32
C ALA A 26 34.13 1.89 -10.65
N LEU A 27 33.02 1.14 -10.59
CA LEU A 27 32.30 0.72 -11.78
C LEU A 27 31.82 1.94 -12.57
N HIS A 28 31.78 1.81 -13.90
CA HIS A 28 31.10 2.79 -14.74
C HIS A 28 29.57 2.70 -14.55
N LEU A 29 28.85 3.83 -14.67
CA LEU A 29 27.40 3.89 -14.42
C LEU A 29 26.60 2.88 -15.24
N LYS A 30 26.90 2.75 -16.55
CA LYS A 30 26.24 1.77 -17.42
C LYS A 30 26.47 0.33 -16.97
N THR A 31 27.66 0.04 -16.45
CA THR A 31 28.02 -1.29 -15.94
C THR A 31 27.26 -1.57 -14.64
N TYR A 32 27.22 -0.59 -13.72
CA TYR A 32 26.40 -0.66 -12.52
C TYR A 32 24.93 -0.95 -12.88
N GLN A 33 24.31 -0.13 -13.73
CA GLN A 33 22.89 -0.28 -14.10
C GLN A 33 22.58 -1.65 -14.73
N ARG A 34 23.50 -2.19 -15.53
CA ARG A 34 23.36 -3.54 -16.10
C ARG A 34 23.35 -4.61 -15.01
N HIS A 35 24.28 -4.53 -14.05
CA HIS A 35 24.34 -5.50 -12.97
C HIS A 35 23.22 -5.33 -11.96
N ASP A 36 22.81 -4.09 -11.67
CA ASP A 36 21.69 -3.74 -10.80
C ASP A 36 20.39 -4.38 -11.32
N LYS A 37 20.09 -4.23 -12.62
CA LYS A 37 18.97 -4.94 -13.27
C LYS A 37 19.03 -6.47 -13.07
N ARG A 38 20.20 -7.08 -13.24
CA ARG A 38 20.36 -8.54 -13.07
C ARG A 38 20.19 -8.98 -11.63
N VAL A 39 20.69 -8.19 -10.66
CA VAL A 39 20.50 -8.45 -9.23
C VAL A 39 19.02 -8.35 -8.89
N THR A 40 18.33 -7.29 -9.34
CA THR A 40 16.89 -7.15 -9.14
C THR A 40 16.09 -8.27 -9.80
N GLU A 41 16.52 -8.80 -10.96
CA GLU A 41 15.89 -9.97 -11.60
C GLU A 41 16.04 -11.25 -10.77
N ILE A 42 17.20 -11.47 -10.16
CA ILE A 42 17.48 -12.62 -9.29
C ILE A 42 16.72 -12.49 -7.96
N GLU A 43 16.64 -11.27 -7.40
CA GLU A 43 15.93 -10.96 -6.16
C GLU A 43 14.45 -10.61 -6.36
N ARG A 44 13.86 -10.85 -7.54
CA ARG A 44 12.43 -10.61 -7.73
C ARG A 44 11.69 -11.45 -6.69
N GLY A 45 11.26 -10.79 -5.61
CA GLY A 45 10.55 -11.36 -4.47
C GLY A 45 9.18 -11.96 -4.80
N LEU A 46 8.91 -12.26 -6.08
CA LEU A 46 7.77 -13.02 -6.55
C LEU A 46 7.78 -14.43 -5.94
N GLU A 47 8.92 -15.14 -5.94
CA GLU A 47 9.04 -16.44 -5.25
C GLU A 47 8.76 -16.30 -3.74
N SER A 48 9.13 -15.15 -3.14
CA SER A 48 8.84 -14.87 -1.73
C SER A 48 7.36 -14.60 -1.49
N LEU A 49 6.63 -14.00 -2.44
CA LEU A 49 5.21 -13.71 -2.30
C LEU A 49 4.35 -14.95 -2.56
N ASP A 50 4.73 -15.82 -3.48
CA ASP A 50 4.00 -17.07 -3.71
C ASP A 50 4.05 -17.96 -2.47
N ARG A 51 5.24 -18.08 -1.85
CA ARG A 51 5.37 -18.76 -0.56
C ARG A 51 4.56 -18.08 0.54
N THR A 52 4.54 -16.75 0.56
CA THR A 52 3.75 -15.99 1.54
C THR A 52 2.26 -16.25 1.36
N ARG A 53 1.77 -16.28 0.12
CA ARG A 53 0.37 -16.58 -0.21
C ARG A 53 -0.03 -17.97 0.24
N GLU A 54 0.83 -18.95 0.03
CA GLU A 54 0.61 -20.32 0.52
C GLU A 54 0.51 -20.36 2.05
N GLN A 55 1.40 -19.64 2.75
CA GLN A 55 1.34 -19.54 4.22
C GLN A 55 0.05 -18.86 4.71
N VAL A 56 -0.42 -17.84 3.98
CA VAL A 56 -1.70 -17.21 4.27
C VAL A 56 -2.85 -18.20 4.06
N ARG A 57 -2.90 -18.88 2.92
CA ARG A 57 -3.94 -19.88 2.63
C ARG A 57 -4.00 -20.96 3.70
N GLN A 58 -2.85 -21.49 4.12
CA GLN A 58 -2.78 -22.45 5.22
C GLN A 58 -3.29 -21.88 6.54
N ALA A 59 -2.91 -20.64 6.88
CA ALA A 59 -3.38 -20.01 8.12
C ALA A 59 -4.90 -19.84 8.16
N TYR A 60 -5.56 -19.56 7.02
CA TYR A 60 -7.01 -19.53 6.96
C TYR A 60 -7.63 -20.92 7.08
N ALA A 61 -7.03 -21.95 6.48
CA ALA A 61 -7.46 -23.34 6.68
C ALA A 61 -7.36 -23.79 8.14
N ASP A 62 -6.34 -23.31 8.87
CA ASP A 62 -6.13 -23.68 10.27
C ASP A 62 -7.20 -23.10 11.21
N VAL A 63 -7.84 -21.98 10.84
CA VAL A 63 -8.85 -21.28 11.66
C VAL A 63 -10.28 -21.43 11.16
N ASP A 64 -10.47 -21.80 9.90
CA ASP A 64 -11.77 -21.96 9.24
C ASP A 64 -11.90 -23.35 8.59
N PRO A 65 -12.69 -24.27 9.19
CA PRO A 65 -12.91 -25.61 8.65
C PRO A 65 -13.50 -25.64 7.24
N ASP A 66 -14.32 -24.65 6.87
CA ASP A 66 -14.94 -24.60 5.54
C ASP A 66 -13.87 -24.27 4.47
N VAL A 67 -12.93 -23.39 4.82
CA VAL A 67 -11.74 -23.11 3.99
C VAL A 67 -10.84 -24.34 3.89
N ALA A 68 -10.63 -25.06 4.99
CA ALA A 68 -9.84 -26.29 4.98
C ALA A 68 -10.45 -27.37 4.08
N GLU A 69 -11.77 -27.54 4.13
CA GLU A 69 -12.48 -28.46 3.24
C GLU A 69 -12.37 -28.04 1.78
N LEU A 70 -12.60 -26.76 1.49
CA LEU A 70 -12.48 -26.20 0.14
C LEU A 70 -11.09 -26.44 -0.47
N LEU A 71 -10.03 -26.16 0.28
CA LEU A 71 -8.65 -26.34 -0.18
C LEU A 71 -8.24 -27.81 -0.29
N ARG A 72 -8.88 -28.71 0.47
CA ARG A 72 -8.68 -30.16 0.34
C ARG A 72 -9.32 -30.71 -0.93
N GLU A 73 -10.46 -30.15 -1.35
CA GLU A 73 -11.15 -30.54 -2.58
C GLU A 73 -10.50 -29.95 -3.84
N ASP A 74 -10.09 -28.68 -3.76
CA ASP A 74 -9.39 -27.97 -4.82
C ASP A 74 -8.29 -27.08 -4.22
N ALA A 75 -7.04 -27.51 -4.39
CA ALA A 75 -5.86 -26.78 -3.89
C ALA A 75 -5.72 -25.38 -4.51
N ASP A 76 -6.31 -25.16 -5.69
CA ASP A 76 -6.30 -23.91 -6.42
C ASP A 76 -7.55 -23.05 -6.15
N ALA A 77 -8.43 -23.49 -5.24
CA ALA A 77 -9.66 -22.79 -4.91
C ALA A 77 -9.39 -21.36 -4.42
N VAL A 78 -10.30 -20.46 -4.77
CA VAL A 78 -10.23 -19.06 -4.37
C VAL A 78 -10.79 -18.91 -2.95
N ILE A 79 -9.99 -18.36 -2.04
CA ILE A 79 -10.42 -18.13 -0.65
C ILE A 79 -10.63 -16.64 -0.36
N ASN A 80 -11.49 -16.35 0.61
CA ASN A 80 -11.74 -14.99 1.07
C ASN A 80 -10.79 -14.64 2.21
N ILE A 81 -10.13 -13.49 2.12
CA ILE A 81 -9.20 -13.00 3.14
C ILE A 81 -9.44 -11.53 3.48
N SER A 82 -9.05 -11.18 4.69
CA SER A 82 -9.09 -9.81 5.20
C SER A 82 -7.71 -9.17 5.08
N VAL A 83 -7.63 -8.00 4.44
CA VAL A 83 -6.35 -7.31 4.18
C VAL A 83 -6.31 -5.91 4.76
N SER A 84 -5.16 -5.51 5.26
CA SER A 84 -4.80 -4.11 5.46
C SER A 84 -4.17 -3.55 4.20
N PHE A 85 -4.59 -2.36 3.79
CA PHE A 85 -4.01 -1.66 2.64
C PHE A 85 -3.60 -0.25 3.02
N ASP A 86 -2.38 0.13 2.61
CA ASP A 86 -1.89 1.50 2.72
C ASP A 86 -0.93 1.85 1.57
N GLY A 87 -0.84 3.14 1.28
CA GLY A 87 0.08 3.71 0.30
C GLY A 87 1.24 4.46 0.96
N THR A 88 2.43 4.35 0.39
CA THR A 88 3.55 5.23 0.75
C THR A 88 4.25 5.81 -0.48
N TRP A 89 4.93 6.93 -0.28
CA TRP A 89 5.55 7.72 -1.34
C TRP A 89 7.02 7.95 -1.07
N GLN A 90 7.82 8.04 -2.14
CA GLN A 90 9.26 8.33 -2.05
C GLN A 90 9.55 9.64 -1.29
N LYS A 91 8.68 10.64 -1.42
CA LYS A 91 8.84 11.95 -0.79
C LYS A 91 7.56 12.34 -0.06
N ARG A 92 7.73 13.06 1.04
CA ARG A 92 6.62 13.67 1.77
C ARG A 92 6.00 14.81 0.93
N GLY A 93 4.68 14.89 0.95
CA GLY A 93 3.90 15.90 0.21
C GLY A 93 3.34 15.37 -1.11
N PHE A 94 2.46 16.14 -1.74
CA PHE A 94 1.72 15.71 -2.94
C PHE A 94 2.53 15.82 -4.25
N THR A 95 3.86 15.78 -4.18
CA THR A 95 4.78 15.97 -5.33
C THR A 95 5.64 14.75 -5.63
N SER A 96 5.36 13.61 -5.00
CA SER A 96 6.10 12.37 -5.29
C SER A 96 5.79 11.86 -6.70
N HIS A 97 6.82 11.41 -7.39
CA HIS A 97 6.71 10.72 -8.68
C HIS A 97 6.58 9.21 -8.56
N TYR A 98 6.80 8.68 -7.37
CA TYR A 98 6.74 7.25 -7.08
C TYR A 98 5.86 7.03 -5.86
N GLY A 99 4.97 6.05 -5.98
CA GLY A 99 4.11 5.56 -4.91
C GLY A 99 4.11 4.04 -4.93
N ILE A 100 3.99 3.43 -3.75
CA ILE A 100 3.78 1.99 -3.60
C ILE A 100 2.53 1.79 -2.76
N GLY A 101 1.61 0.95 -3.24
CA GLY A 101 0.54 0.39 -2.43
C GLY A 101 0.92 -1.01 -1.98
N VAL A 102 0.59 -1.37 -0.75
CA VAL A 102 0.89 -2.70 -0.18
C VAL A 102 -0.36 -3.27 0.45
N CYS A 103 -0.66 -4.55 0.15
CA CYS A 103 -1.66 -5.36 0.83
C CYS A 103 -0.97 -6.32 1.80
N ILE A 104 -1.42 -6.30 3.05
CA ILE A 104 -0.94 -7.16 4.13
C ILE A 104 -2.13 -7.96 4.64
N ASP A 105 -2.01 -9.27 4.69
CA ASP A 105 -3.05 -10.11 5.29
C ASP A 105 -3.17 -9.82 6.79
N ILE A 106 -4.40 -9.68 7.28
CA ILE A 106 -4.67 -9.31 8.68
C ILE A 106 -4.38 -10.48 9.63
N LEU A 107 -4.64 -11.72 9.22
CA LEU A 107 -4.49 -12.89 10.07
C LEU A 107 -3.01 -13.18 10.38
N THR A 108 -2.18 -13.18 9.33
CA THR A 108 -0.76 -13.56 9.42
C THR A 108 0.18 -12.35 9.58
N GLY A 109 -0.26 -11.16 9.18
CA GLY A 109 0.60 -9.97 9.11
C GLY A 109 1.60 -10.01 7.95
N LEU A 110 1.45 -10.92 7.00
CA LEU A 110 2.36 -11.07 5.86
C LEU A 110 1.92 -10.25 4.64
N VAL A 111 2.88 -9.78 3.86
CA VAL A 111 2.63 -9.03 2.63
C VAL A 111 2.16 -9.98 1.53
N ILE A 112 0.94 -9.80 1.02
CA ILE A 112 0.34 -10.69 0.01
C ILE A 112 0.45 -10.12 -1.43
N ASP A 113 0.48 -8.79 -1.55
CA ASP A 113 0.55 -8.10 -2.84
C ASP A 113 1.09 -6.67 -2.65
N TYR A 114 1.67 -6.11 -3.72
CA TYR A 114 2.09 -4.72 -3.79
C TYR A 114 2.04 -4.18 -5.22
N GLU A 115 1.78 -2.88 -5.39
CA GLU A 115 1.82 -2.22 -6.70
C GLU A 115 2.69 -0.98 -6.64
N ILE A 116 3.68 -0.89 -7.53
CA ILE A 116 4.57 0.26 -7.68
C ILE A 116 4.08 1.12 -8.84
N LEU A 117 3.72 2.36 -8.54
CA LEU A 117 3.30 3.35 -9.53
C LEU A 117 4.35 4.44 -9.67
N SER A 118 4.58 4.83 -10.92
CA SER A 118 5.51 5.88 -11.29
C SER A 118 4.89 6.80 -12.33
N SER A 119 4.91 8.09 -12.03
CA SER A 119 4.59 9.16 -12.98
C SER A 119 5.83 9.66 -13.73
N TYR A 120 6.99 9.04 -13.52
CA TYR A 120 8.28 9.53 -14.01
C TYR A 120 9.06 8.47 -14.77
N CYS A 121 9.64 8.89 -15.88
CA CYS A 121 10.67 8.14 -16.57
C CYS A 121 11.80 9.11 -16.90
N HIS A 122 13.03 8.76 -16.53
CA HIS A 122 14.18 9.63 -16.76
C HIS A 122 14.44 9.85 -18.25
N ALA A 123 14.29 8.81 -19.07
CA ALA A 123 14.46 8.91 -20.52
C ALA A 123 13.40 9.85 -21.14
N CYS A 124 12.13 9.73 -20.72
CA CYS A 124 11.07 10.66 -21.12
C CYS A 124 11.37 12.09 -20.69
N ALA A 125 11.87 12.30 -19.47
CA ALA A 125 12.23 13.63 -18.99
C ALA A 125 13.35 14.26 -19.83
N LEU A 126 14.42 13.51 -20.13
CA LEU A 126 15.52 14.00 -20.95
C LEU A 126 15.07 14.35 -22.38
N LYS A 127 14.30 13.45 -23.02
CA LYS A 127 13.80 13.69 -24.38
C LYS A 127 12.75 14.78 -24.44
N GLY A 128 11.90 14.88 -23.42
CA GLY A 128 10.95 15.99 -23.26
C GLY A 128 11.66 17.33 -23.11
N ASN A 129 12.72 17.39 -22.30
CA ASN A 129 13.53 18.61 -22.16
C ASN A 129 14.24 18.97 -23.45
N ALA A 130 14.83 17.99 -24.16
CA ALA A 130 15.48 18.24 -25.45
C ALA A 130 14.49 18.82 -26.49
N LYS A 131 13.24 18.32 -26.49
CA LYS A 131 12.16 18.86 -27.32
C LYS A 131 11.80 20.30 -26.92
N GLN A 132 11.64 20.58 -25.63
CA GLN A 132 11.36 21.94 -25.13
C GLN A 132 12.49 22.93 -25.45
N GLU A 133 13.73 22.48 -25.41
CA GLU A 133 14.92 23.26 -25.77
C GLU A 133 15.17 23.32 -27.30
N GLN A 134 14.25 22.79 -28.12
CA GLN A 134 14.36 22.76 -29.59
C GLN A 134 15.62 22.05 -30.12
N LYS A 135 16.17 21.11 -29.33
CA LYS A 135 17.31 20.27 -29.73
C LYS A 135 16.92 19.07 -30.58
N ILE A 136 15.64 18.70 -30.54
CA ILE A 136 15.02 17.68 -31.38
C ILE A 136 13.67 18.20 -31.86
N THR A 137 13.27 17.73 -33.03
CA THR A 137 11.96 18.01 -33.65
C THR A 137 10.84 17.21 -32.98
N GLU A 138 9.58 17.56 -33.30
CA GLU A 138 8.40 16.81 -32.87
C GLU A 138 8.45 15.38 -33.43
N GLU A 139 8.80 15.24 -34.70
CA GLU A 139 8.87 13.97 -35.43
C GLU A 139 9.94 13.03 -34.83
N GLU A 140 11.10 13.58 -34.45
CA GLU A 140 12.16 12.82 -33.77
C GLU A 140 11.73 12.36 -32.37
N TYR A 141 10.99 13.21 -31.65
CA TYR A 141 10.45 12.84 -30.34
C TYR A 141 9.40 11.72 -30.46
N ASP A 142 8.49 11.80 -31.42
CA ASP A 142 7.44 10.80 -31.63
C ASP A 142 8.02 9.46 -32.10
N SER A 143 8.98 9.48 -33.02
CA SER A 143 9.73 8.29 -33.44
C SER A 143 10.45 7.62 -32.26
N TRP A 144 11.11 8.42 -31.41
CA TRP A 144 11.73 7.91 -30.18
C TRP A 144 10.69 7.36 -29.21
N ARG A 145 9.53 8.02 -29.06
CA ARG A 145 8.47 7.62 -28.13
C ARG A 145 7.88 6.27 -28.50
N GLN A 146 7.72 5.99 -29.80
CA GLN A 146 7.24 4.71 -30.32
C GLN A 146 8.23 3.56 -30.07
N THR A 147 9.52 3.85 -30.08
CA THR A 147 10.58 2.86 -29.81
C THR A 147 10.91 2.72 -28.32
N HIS A 148 10.38 3.59 -27.46
CA HIS A 148 10.61 3.57 -26.02
C HIS A 148 9.69 2.57 -25.29
N ILE A 149 10.02 1.29 -25.43
CA ILE A 149 9.28 0.16 -24.84
C ILE A 149 9.46 0.06 -23.32
N ASP A 150 10.65 0.37 -22.79
CA ASP A 150 10.98 0.25 -21.35
C ASP A 150 10.64 1.52 -20.57
N CYS A 151 9.42 2.03 -20.74
CA CYS A 151 9.01 3.25 -20.05
C CYS A 151 8.72 2.96 -18.58
N ALA A 152 9.55 3.50 -17.70
CA ALA A 152 9.35 3.40 -16.25
C ALA A 152 8.10 4.15 -15.74
N ARG A 153 7.45 4.97 -16.57
CA ARG A 153 6.20 5.66 -16.23
C ARG A 153 5.03 4.74 -16.55
N ASN A 154 4.33 4.29 -15.53
CA ASN A 154 3.14 3.43 -15.64
C ASN A 154 1.86 4.09 -15.09
N PHE A 155 1.94 5.36 -14.68
CA PHE A 155 0.83 6.14 -14.18
C PHE A 155 0.87 7.59 -14.68
N ALA A 156 -0.30 8.19 -14.93
CA ALA A 156 -0.41 9.54 -15.45
C ALA A 156 -1.14 10.52 -14.51
N GLY A 157 -1.67 10.05 -13.39
CA GLY A 157 -2.38 10.87 -12.41
C GLY A 157 -1.47 11.55 -11.38
N SER A 158 -2.10 12.19 -10.40
CA SER A 158 -1.42 12.85 -9.28
C SER A 158 -0.83 11.85 -8.28
N SER A 159 0.13 12.29 -7.47
CA SER A 159 0.68 11.47 -6.37
C SER A 159 -0.41 10.88 -5.47
N LYS A 160 -1.44 11.65 -5.11
CA LYS A 160 -2.57 11.18 -4.30
C LYS A 160 -3.38 10.08 -5.00
N ALA A 161 -3.56 10.19 -6.32
CA ALA A 161 -4.29 9.22 -7.11
C ALA A 161 -3.53 7.88 -7.27
N MET A 162 -2.23 7.83 -6.96
CA MET A 162 -1.47 6.58 -7.01
C MET A 162 -2.00 5.55 -6.00
N GLU A 163 -2.36 5.97 -4.79
CA GLU A 163 -2.92 5.05 -3.79
C GLU A 163 -4.24 4.41 -4.26
N GLN A 164 -5.09 5.21 -4.90
CA GLN A 164 -6.34 4.74 -5.48
C GLN A 164 -6.12 3.75 -6.63
N GLU A 165 -5.19 4.10 -7.52
CA GLU A 165 -4.85 3.26 -8.66
C GLU A 165 -4.16 1.95 -8.23
N SER A 166 -3.29 1.99 -7.22
CA SER A 166 -2.61 0.80 -6.72
C SER A 166 -3.61 -0.18 -6.11
N ALA A 167 -4.56 0.30 -5.31
CA ALA A 167 -5.66 -0.51 -4.79
C ALA A 167 -6.45 -1.17 -5.92
N LYS A 168 -6.91 -0.41 -6.92
CA LYS A 168 -7.66 -1.00 -8.06
C LYS A 168 -6.89 -2.11 -8.76
N ARG A 169 -5.60 -1.90 -9.04
CA ARG A 169 -4.76 -2.90 -9.75
C ARG A 169 -4.57 -4.18 -8.94
N MET A 170 -4.35 -4.05 -7.63
CA MET A 170 -4.18 -5.22 -6.75
C MET A 170 -5.49 -6.00 -6.60
N TRP A 171 -6.62 -5.32 -6.37
CA TRP A 171 -7.92 -5.99 -6.29
C TRP A 171 -8.30 -6.67 -7.61
N ALA A 172 -8.07 -6.01 -8.75
CA ALA A 172 -8.39 -6.56 -10.07
C ALA A 172 -7.62 -7.86 -10.42
N ARG A 173 -6.41 -8.04 -9.88
CA ARG A 173 -5.56 -9.21 -10.21
C ARG A 173 -5.56 -10.31 -9.15
N SER A 174 -6.05 -10.01 -7.94
CA SER A 174 -6.04 -10.89 -6.77
C SER A 174 -6.51 -12.33 -7.05
N VAL A 175 -7.68 -12.49 -7.67
CA VAL A 175 -8.22 -13.83 -7.98
C VAL A 175 -7.35 -14.56 -8.99
N ASN A 176 -7.04 -13.91 -10.11
CA ASN A 176 -6.37 -14.56 -11.25
C ASN A 176 -4.90 -14.88 -10.98
N LEU A 177 -4.22 -14.06 -10.17
CA LEU A 177 -2.79 -14.22 -9.90
C LEU A 177 -2.48 -14.83 -8.54
N HIS A 178 -3.40 -14.77 -7.58
CA HIS A 178 -3.11 -15.09 -6.18
C HIS A 178 -4.15 -16.02 -5.54
N GLN A 179 -5.21 -16.42 -6.26
CA GLN A 179 -6.26 -17.32 -5.78
C GLN A 179 -6.91 -16.86 -4.46
N VAL A 180 -7.01 -15.53 -4.28
CA VAL A 180 -7.63 -14.92 -3.10
C VAL A 180 -8.54 -13.77 -3.48
N GLN A 181 -9.60 -13.57 -2.71
CA GLN A 181 -10.45 -12.39 -2.73
C GLN A 181 -10.20 -11.56 -1.48
N TYR A 182 -9.91 -10.28 -1.65
CA TYR A 182 -9.74 -9.30 -0.58
C TYR A 182 -11.10 -8.76 -0.16
N THR A 183 -11.83 -9.52 0.65
CA THR A 183 -13.24 -9.27 1.00
C THR A 183 -13.40 -8.23 2.09
N GLU A 184 -12.40 -8.07 2.97
CA GLU A 184 -12.37 -7.02 3.97
C GLU A 184 -11.13 -6.15 3.79
N MET A 185 -11.32 -4.83 3.81
CA MET A 185 -10.24 -3.84 3.66
C MET A 185 -10.12 -3.01 4.94
N LEU A 186 -9.08 -3.28 5.74
CA LEU A 186 -8.65 -2.42 6.82
C LEU A 186 -7.87 -1.23 6.25
N SER A 187 -8.40 -0.03 6.45
CA SER A 187 -7.77 1.20 5.96
C SER A 187 -8.01 2.38 6.90
N ASP A 188 -7.39 3.52 6.58
CA ASP A 188 -7.68 4.80 7.24
C ASP A 188 -9.16 5.23 7.01
N GLY A 189 -9.66 6.11 7.89
CA GLY A 189 -11.06 6.55 8.00
C GLY A 189 -11.62 7.28 6.77
N ASP A 190 -10.82 7.95 5.96
CA ASP A 190 -11.23 8.50 4.64
C ASP A 190 -10.39 7.89 3.52
N SER A 191 -10.76 6.68 3.10
CA SER A 191 -10.06 5.93 2.07
C SER A 191 -10.71 6.18 0.72
N ALA A 192 -10.20 7.17 -0.02
CA ALA A 192 -10.54 7.34 -1.42
C ALA A 192 -10.23 6.07 -2.24
N ALA A 193 -9.25 5.27 -1.82
CA ALA A 193 -8.95 3.95 -2.37
C ALA A 193 -10.11 2.95 -2.20
N PHE A 194 -10.72 2.85 -1.01
CA PHE A 194 -11.87 1.95 -0.79
C PHE A 194 -13.04 2.27 -1.73
N ARG A 195 -13.33 3.56 -1.93
CA ARG A 195 -14.40 3.98 -2.87
C ARG A 195 -14.13 3.49 -4.29
N GLU A 196 -12.89 3.54 -4.73
CA GLU A 196 -12.48 3.08 -6.06
C GLU A 196 -12.52 1.54 -6.16
N VAL A 197 -12.18 0.83 -5.09
CA VAL A 197 -12.31 -0.64 -5.01
C VAL A 197 -13.77 -1.07 -5.09
N VAL A 198 -14.67 -0.43 -4.33
CA VAL A 198 -16.11 -0.71 -4.40
C VAL A 198 -16.66 -0.41 -5.79
N ALA A 199 -16.27 0.72 -6.38
CA ALA A 199 -16.69 1.09 -7.74
C ALA A 199 -16.17 0.12 -8.82
N LEU A 200 -14.98 -0.45 -8.61
CA LEU A 200 -14.42 -1.48 -9.49
C LEU A 200 -15.23 -2.78 -9.47
N ASN A 201 -15.91 -3.08 -8.35
CA ASN A 201 -16.65 -4.32 -8.13
C ASN A 201 -15.84 -5.57 -8.54
N PRO A 202 -14.67 -5.80 -7.91
CA PRO A 202 -13.72 -6.83 -8.36
C PRO A 202 -14.27 -8.26 -8.20
N TYR A 203 -15.26 -8.46 -7.32
CA TYR A 203 -15.83 -9.76 -7.00
C TYR A 203 -17.35 -9.73 -7.19
N PRO A 204 -17.86 -10.10 -8.37
CA PRO A 204 -19.30 -10.13 -8.61
C PRO A 204 -20.04 -11.00 -7.59
N GLY A 205 -21.02 -10.42 -6.88
CA GLY A 205 -21.78 -11.10 -5.83
C GLY A 205 -21.15 -11.04 -4.43
N HIS A 206 -19.98 -10.42 -4.27
CA HIS A 206 -19.32 -10.23 -2.98
C HIS A 206 -18.84 -8.78 -2.81
N GLU A 207 -19.53 -8.02 -1.94
CA GLU A 207 -19.14 -6.63 -1.65
C GLU A 207 -17.94 -6.58 -0.71
N VAL A 208 -16.95 -5.74 -1.02
CA VAL A 208 -15.80 -5.52 -0.15
C VAL A 208 -16.22 -4.67 1.05
N VAL A 209 -15.99 -5.18 2.26
CA VAL A 209 -16.34 -4.52 3.52
C VAL A 209 -15.17 -3.68 4.01
N LYS A 210 -15.46 -2.43 4.42
CA LYS A 210 -14.45 -1.58 5.05
C LYS A 210 -14.32 -1.86 6.55
N LEU A 211 -13.09 -2.11 7.00
CA LEU A 211 -12.74 -2.14 8.42
C LEU A 211 -12.05 -0.82 8.83
N GLU A 212 -12.32 -0.37 10.05
CA GLU A 212 -11.73 0.86 10.60
C GLU A 212 -10.64 0.52 11.61
N CYS A 213 -9.44 1.07 11.42
CA CYS A 213 -8.40 0.86 12.43
C CYS A 213 -8.72 1.59 13.75
N ILE A 214 -8.21 1.04 14.85
CA ILE A 214 -8.41 1.58 16.22
C ILE A 214 -7.99 3.06 16.28
N ASN A 215 -6.93 3.43 15.56
CA ASN A 215 -6.43 4.79 15.50
C ASN A 215 -7.44 5.77 14.87
N HIS A 216 -8.24 5.32 13.92
CA HIS A 216 -9.28 6.15 13.30
C HIS A 216 -10.61 6.07 14.03
N ALA A 217 -11.00 4.90 14.54
CA ALA A 217 -12.21 4.73 15.35
C ALA A 217 -12.26 5.73 16.52
N HIS A 218 -11.20 5.80 17.35
CA HIS A 218 -11.20 6.72 18.50
C HIS A 218 -11.10 8.20 18.09
N LYS A 219 -10.40 8.54 16.98
CA LYS A 219 -10.39 9.91 16.43
C LYS A 219 -11.78 10.35 15.98
N ARG A 220 -12.53 9.47 15.30
CA ARG A 220 -13.91 9.74 14.85
C ARG A 220 -14.83 9.99 16.04
N MET A 221 -14.75 9.17 17.09
CA MET A 221 -15.47 9.41 18.34
C MET A 221 -15.13 10.79 18.93
N GLY A 222 -13.84 11.15 19.01
CA GLY A 222 -13.42 12.46 19.49
C GLY A 222 -14.00 13.61 18.67
N THR A 223 -14.08 13.46 17.34
CA THR A 223 -14.70 14.45 16.46
C THR A 223 -16.22 14.55 16.69
N ALA A 224 -16.91 13.43 16.86
CA ALA A 224 -18.33 13.41 17.19
C ALA A 224 -18.61 14.12 18.54
N LEU A 225 -17.79 13.87 19.57
CA LEU A 225 -17.90 14.54 20.87
C LEU A 225 -17.70 16.06 20.76
N ARG A 226 -16.71 16.50 20.00
CA ARG A 226 -16.46 17.94 19.78
C ARG A 226 -17.61 18.60 19.02
N LYS A 227 -18.19 17.91 18.03
CA LYS A 227 -19.39 18.37 17.31
C LYS A 227 -20.59 18.49 18.24
N LEU A 228 -20.83 17.50 19.10
CA LEU A 228 -21.88 17.56 20.12
C LEU A 228 -21.65 18.71 21.12
N SER A 229 -20.40 18.95 21.51
CA SER A 229 -20.06 20.08 22.37
C SER A 229 -20.27 21.43 21.69
N SER A 230 -20.06 21.56 20.38
CA SER A 230 -20.21 22.85 19.69
C SER A 230 -21.66 23.15 19.31
N GLN A 231 -22.46 22.12 19.04
CA GLN A 231 -23.85 22.26 18.57
C GLN A 231 -24.89 22.11 19.68
N GLY A 232 -24.53 21.50 20.82
CA GLY A 232 -25.49 21.13 21.86
C GLY A 232 -25.39 21.94 23.14
N LYS A 233 -26.45 21.85 23.97
CA LYS A 233 -26.47 22.35 25.37
C LYS A 233 -25.40 21.69 26.26
N LEU A 234 -24.77 20.63 25.78
CA LEU A 234 -23.68 19.92 26.42
C LEU A 234 -22.36 20.70 26.38
N GLY A 235 -22.22 21.71 25.51
CA GLY A 235 -21.05 22.58 25.45
C GLY A 235 -20.93 23.59 26.59
N GLY A 236 -19.81 24.31 26.62
CA GLY A 236 -19.58 25.45 27.52
C GLY A 236 -18.67 25.16 28.72
N LYS A 237 -18.62 26.12 29.65
CA LYS A 237 -17.83 26.04 30.89
C LYS A 237 -18.74 25.60 32.04
N GLY A 238 -18.33 24.60 32.82
CA GLY A 238 -19.04 24.16 34.01
C GLY A 238 -19.07 22.64 34.23
N VAL A 239 -19.57 22.24 35.39
CA VAL A 239 -19.82 20.83 35.73
C VAL A 239 -20.85 20.25 34.76
N GLY A 240 -20.69 18.98 34.38
CA GLY A 240 -21.57 18.31 33.41
C GLY A 240 -21.35 18.70 31.93
N LYS A 241 -20.57 19.75 31.61
CA LYS A 241 -20.30 20.14 30.21
C LYS A 241 -19.22 19.29 29.56
N LEU A 242 -19.34 19.04 28.25
CA LEU A 242 -18.36 18.39 27.37
C LEU A 242 -17.25 19.38 26.98
N THR A 243 -16.36 19.71 27.92
CA THR A 243 -15.19 20.55 27.60
C THR A 243 -14.23 19.83 26.65
N ALA A 244 -13.37 20.58 25.96
CA ALA A 244 -12.33 20.00 25.10
C ALA A 244 -11.45 18.97 25.84
N LYS A 245 -11.12 19.24 27.11
CA LYS A 245 -10.38 18.31 27.99
C LYS A 245 -11.16 17.01 28.19
N LYS A 246 -12.45 17.09 28.52
CA LYS A 246 -13.30 15.89 28.70
C LYS A 246 -13.48 15.11 27.40
N CYS A 247 -13.65 15.79 26.26
CA CYS A 247 -13.72 15.11 24.97
C CYS A 247 -12.45 14.30 24.69
N LYS A 248 -11.27 14.88 24.97
CA LYS A 248 -9.99 14.18 24.86
C LYS A 248 -9.87 13.02 25.85
N THR A 249 -10.30 13.19 27.10
CA THR A 249 -10.32 12.11 28.10
C THR A 249 -11.21 10.94 27.67
N LEU A 250 -12.44 11.21 27.23
CA LEU A 250 -13.36 10.18 26.74
C LEU A 250 -12.80 9.48 25.50
N GLN A 251 -12.24 10.23 24.55
CA GLN A 251 -11.56 9.67 23.38
C GLN A 251 -10.43 8.71 23.78
N ASN A 252 -9.64 9.04 24.81
CA ASN A 252 -8.58 8.17 25.31
C ASN A 252 -9.13 6.95 26.04
N TYR A 253 -10.19 7.09 26.84
CA TYR A 253 -10.85 5.96 27.51
C TYR A 253 -11.42 4.97 26.52
N TYR A 254 -12.06 5.45 25.44
CA TYR A 254 -12.55 4.59 24.38
C TYR A 254 -11.43 3.83 23.68
N ARG A 255 -10.31 4.50 23.36
CA ARG A 255 -9.12 3.83 22.83
C ARG A 255 -8.60 2.76 23.80
N GLY A 256 -8.50 3.10 25.09
CA GLY A 256 -8.05 2.17 26.13
C GLY A 256 -8.99 0.97 26.30
N ALA A 257 -10.31 1.19 26.25
CA ALA A 257 -11.30 0.13 26.33
C ALA A 257 -11.17 -0.87 25.16
N ILE A 258 -10.92 -0.39 23.93
CA ILE A 258 -10.70 -1.28 22.79
C ILE A 258 -9.42 -2.10 22.98
N LEU A 259 -8.31 -1.45 23.36
CA LEU A 259 -7.02 -2.12 23.51
C LEU A 259 -6.99 -3.13 24.66
N ASN A 260 -7.63 -2.81 25.78
CA ASN A 260 -7.61 -3.66 26.96
C ASN A 260 -8.58 -4.86 26.88
N ASN A 261 -9.41 -4.94 25.84
CA ASN A 261 -10.43 -5.99 25.68
C ASN A 261 -10.37 -6.66 24.29
N GLN A 262 -9.19 -6.70 23.66
CA GLN A 262 -9.02 -7.30 22.31
C GLN A 262 -9.45 -8.78 22.27
N GLU A 263 -9.19 -9.54 23.34
CA GLU A 263 -9.56 -10.96 23.46
C GLU A 263 -11.04 -11.19 23.82
N GLN A 264 -11.79 -10.13 24.11
CA GLN A 264 -13.21 -10.19 24.50
C GLN A 264 -14.11 -9.54 23.43
N ALA A 265 -13.65 -9.49 22.19
CA ALA A 265 -14.37 -8.84 21.09
C ALA A 265 -15.82 -9.36 20.94
N ASP A 266 -16.03 -10.67 21.13
CA ASP A 266 -17.36 -11.28 21.06
C ASP A 266 -18.28 -10.87 22.22
N VAL A 267 -17.72 -10.74 23.43
CA VAL A 267 -18.43 -10.21 24.61
C VAL A 267 -18.84 -8.75 24.35
N MET A 268 -17.95 -7.96 23.74
CA MET A 268 -18.21 -6.55 23.41
C MET A 268 -19.25 -6.36 22.31
N ARG A 269 -19.36 -7.29 21.35
CA ARG A 269 -20.40 -7.27 20.29
C ARG A 269 -21.81 -7.49 20.85
N ASN A 270 -21.93 -8.26 21.94
CA ASN A 270 -23.20 -8.66 22.54
C ASN A 270 -23.72 -7.69 23.63
N LEU A 271 -23.04 -6.57 23.88
CA LEU A 271 -23.48 -5.52 24.83
C LEU A 271 -24.52 -4.54 24.24
N ARG A 272 -25.27 -4.94 23.21
CA ARG A 272 -26.32 -4.12 22.59
C ARG A 272 -27.68 -4.30 23.25
#